data_AF-A0A7C8DGN3-F1
#
_entry.id   AF-A0A7C8DGN3-F1
#
_cell.length_a   1.000
_cell.length_b   1.000
_cell.length_c   1.000
_cell.angle_alpha   90.00
_cell.angle_beta   90.00
_cell.angle_gamma   90.00
#
_symmetry.space_group_name_H-M   'P 1'
#
loop_
_entity.id
_entity.type
_entity.pdbx_description
1 polymer ?
#
loop_
_entity_poly.entity_id
_entity_poly.type
_entity_poly.pdbx_seq_one_letter_code
_entity_poly.pdbx_strand_id
1 'polypeptide(L)'
;MSTAPVISEDHDEAARTWIQSAWRLAGALAVVSVAYAFAADYFVLVAESGNYRGHWRAPYYLARVDGYQWFLPLVSLASATWALALVYRRRIGEIFREAEEPSGPLRSTTAAAVGFGVVALAAYYSHREWLYYEMQCWDGYCDHADMFAAWFAGEVDASAKLLDYARTDYHANSLLVPMLSGAFSFGTGFSAETAYRALCSVASLGTLVIVARSLMPGTGVDAKVRFPALVLLATHMFWVRSFVYPQTDAFVMFWVTALAALALDEGASRKLRPVLAICVVLIAGLFTKLSFLPALAVIPGWRALRFALRANDAEPRAWIEFIRGLVVDTLLFVVLPLAVFFGYQYCVGSLELYAHEFDRMATLDSSALYHVLCLIQLFAVTAVLMWLRDRETSTREWMLVGWVALYVASLWYAETSGWGRFYLPVLPVVVVLAAPGLSRIRAVSGPAMVWSFVAIAAFLNYAAMQLRLYY
;
A
#
# COMPACT_ATOMS: atom_id res chain seq x y z
N MET A 1 24.19 45.51 39.62
CA MET A 1 24.40 44.12 39.16
C MET A 1 23.20 43.74 38.30
N SER A 2 23.37 43.75 36.98
CA SER A 2 22.36 43.31 36.01
C SER A 2 22.60 41.83 35.75
N THR A 3 21.68 40.97 36.16
CA THR A 3 21.69 39.54 35.79
C THR A 3 21.18 39.45 34.36
N ALA A 4 22.12 39.33 33.40
CA ALA A 4 21.78 38.96 32.04
C ALA A 4 21.00 37.63 32.07
N PRO A 5 19.87 37.51 31.35
CA PRO A 5 19.15 36.25 31.30
C PRO A 5 20.04 35.21 30.65
N VAL A 6 20.36 34.16 31.40
CA VAL A 6 20.99 32.95 30.88
C VAL A 6 19.98 32.32 29.94
N ILE A 7 20.10 32.59 28.65
CA ILE A 7 19.40 31.83 27.60
C ILE A 7 19.97 30.42 27.73
N SER A 8 19.15 29.49 28.25
CA SER A 8 19.59 28.12 28.50
C SER A 8 20.03 27.45 27.19
N GLU A 9 21.13 26.70 27.24
CA GLU A 9 21.66 25.93 26.11
C GLU A 9 20.58 25.02 25.46
N ASP A 10 19.59 24.59 26.24
CA ASP A 10 18.43 23.81 25.78
C ASP A 10 17.58 24.52 24.71
N HIS A 11 17.44 25.85 24.78
CA HIS A 11 16.69 26.61 23.77
C HIS A 11 17.44 26.65 22.43
N ASP A 12 18.76 26.66 22.49
CA ASP A 12 19.64 26.73 21.34
C ASP A 12 19.75 25.36 20.64
N GLU A 13 19.73 24.28 21.41
CA GLU A 13 19.71 22.91 20.90
C GLU A 13 18.37 22.60 20.21
N ALA A 14 17.24 22.89 20.84
CA ALA A 14 15.91 22.70 20.25
C ALA A 14 15.73 23.50 18.94
N ALA A 15 16.24 24.73 18.89
CA ALA A 15 16.23 25.56 17.70
C ALA A 15 17.08 24.95 16.56
N ARG A 16 18.26 24.42 16.88
CA ARG A 16 19.12 23.73 15.89
C ARG A 16 18.46 22.45 15.37
N THR A 17 17.85 21.63 16.23
CA THR A 17 17.15 20.41 15.82
C THR A 17 15.95 20.72 14.92
N TRP A 18 15.23 21.81 15.20
CA TRP A 18 14.13 22.29 14.38
C TRP A 18 14.60 22.76 13.00
N ILE A 19 15.63 23.61 12.95
CA ILE A 19 16.22 24.12 11.70
C ILE A 19 16.70 22.95 10.83
N GLN A 20 17.39 21.97 11.43
CA GLN A 20 17.84 20.78 10.70
C GLN A 20 16.67 19.94 10.18
N SER A 21 15.60 19.79 10.96
CA SER A 21 14.40 19.04 10.53
C SER A 21 13.67 19.75 9.38
N ALA A 22 13.58 21.08 9.43
CA ALA A 22 12.99 21.90 8.37
C ALA A 22 13.83 21.86 7.08
N TRP A 23 15.15 21.95 7.17
CA TRP A 23 16.05 21.82 6.01
C TRP A 23 16.03 20.43 5.39
N ARG A 24 16.03 19.38 6.21
CA ARG A 24 15.86 18.01 5.73
C ARG A 24 14.54 17.89 4.99
N LEU A 25 13.45 18.32 5.59
CA LEU A 25 12.14 18.25 4.95
C LEU A 25 12.05 19.04 3.63
N ALA A 26 12.59 20.27 3.59
CA ALA A 26 12.64 21.07 2.36
C ALA A 26 13.48 20.39 1.26
N GLY A 27 14.64 19.84 1.63
CA GLY A 27 15.47 19.05 0.71
C GLY A 27 14.71 17.82 0.20
N ALA A 28 13.99 17.11 1.07
CA ALA A 28 13.23 15.93 0.69
C ALA A 28 12.07 16.26 -0.27
N LEU A 29 11.34 17.34 -0.03
CA LEU A 29 10.30 17.83 -0.95
C LEU A 29 10.89 18.24 -2.30
N ALA A 30 12.06 18.88 -2.32
CA ALA A 30 12.76 19.19 -3.56
C ALA A 30 13.14 17.92 -4.35
N VAL A 31 13.64 16.88 -3.66
CA VAL A 31 13.92 15.58 -4.31
C VAL A 31 12.65 14.96 -4.90
N VAL A 32 11.52 15.01 -4.19
CA VAL A 32 10.23 14.53 -4.69
C VAL A 32 9.80 15.29 -5.94
N SER A 33 9.88 16.63 -5.92
CA SER A 33 9.57 17.47 -7.09
C SER A 33 10.46 17.14 -8.29
N VAL A 34 11.77 16.95 -8.09
CA VAL A 34 12.70 16.55 -9.15
C VAL A 34 12.38 15.15 -9.69
N ALA A 35 12.00 14.20 -8.83
CA ALA A 35 11.60 12.87 -9.24
C ALA A 35 10.33 12.90 -10.12
N TYR A 36 9.36 13.74 -9.79
CA TYR A 36 8.16 13.97 -10.63
C TYR A 36 8.49 14.75 -11.92
N ALA A 37 9.45 15.68 -11.91
CA ALA A 37 9.95 16.36 -13.12
C ALA A 37 10.53 15.36 -14.11
N PHE A 38 11.43 14.50 -13.61
CA PHE A 38 12.05 13.44 -14.40
C PHE A 38 11.02 12.47 -14.97
N ALA A 39 10.00 12.11 -14.18
CA ALA A 39 8.88 11.30 -14.64
C ALA A 39 8.13 11.94 -15.81
N ALA A 40 7.86 13.24 -15.74
CA ALA A 40 7.16 14.01 -16.76
C ALA A 40 7.93 14.02 -18.09
N ASP A 41 9.19 14.44 -18.05
CA ASP A 41 10.05 14.57 -19.24
C ASP A 41 10.24 13.21 -19.93
N TYR A 42 10.37 12.13 -19.16
CA TYR A 42 10.49 10.79 -19.73
C TYR A 42 9.23 10.35 -20.48
N PHE A 43 8.03 10.58 -19.92
CA PHE A 43 6.80 10.21 -20.62
C PHE A 43 6.58 11.00 -21.91
N VAL A 44 6.99 12.27 -21.95
CA VAL A 44 7.02 13.06 -23.19
C VAL A 44 7.94 12.39 -24.22
N LEU A 45 9.17 12.02 -23.82
CA LEU A 45 10.13 11.35 -24.70
C LEU A 45 9.65 9.98 -25.20
N VAL A 46 8.96 9.20 -24.37
CA VAL A 46 8.36 7.90 -24.76
C VAL A 46 7.17 8.07 -25.70
N ALA A 47 6.31 9.06 -25.44
CA ALA A 47 5.19 9.39 -26.31
C ALA A 47 5.66 9.88 -27.69
N GLU A 48 6.78 10.61 -27.75
CA GLU A 48 7.37 11.13 -28.99
C GLU A 48 8.19 10.08 -29.77
N SER A 49 8.84 9.13 -29.09
CA SER A 49 9.76 8.16 -29.72
C SER A 49 9.11 6.87 -30.23
N GLY A 50 7.87 6.56 -29.83
CA GLY A 50 7.27 5.27 -30.12
C GLY A 50 6.13 5.27 -31.15
N ASN A 51 6.09 4.19 -31.93
CA ASN A 51 5.03 3.77 -32.87
C ASN A 51 3.66 3.49 -32.16
N TYR A 52 3.32 4.22 -31.10
CA TYR A 52 2.17 3.98 -30.23
C TYR A 52 0.82 4.41 -30.82
N ARG A 53 0.82 5.13 -31.95
CA ARG A 53 -0.42 5.62 -32.60
C ARG A 53 -1.40 4.51 -33.03
N GLY A 54 -0.96 3.24 -33.04
CA GLY A 54 -1.81 2.07 -33.31
C GLY A 54 -2.24 1.26 -32.07
N HIS A 55 -1.77 1.59 -30.86
CA HIS A 55 -2.15 0.85 -29.65
C HIS A 55 -3.38 1.47 -28.98
N TRP A 56 -4.35 0.65 -28.58
CA TRP A 56 -5.55 1.06 -27.85
C TRP A 56 -5.25 1.81 -26.53
N ARG A 57 -3.99 1.75 -26.06
CA ARG A 57 -3.50 2.43 -24.85
C ARG A 57 -2.95 3.84 -25.07
N ALA A 58 -2.75 4.30 -26.31
CA ALA A 58 -2.19 5.63 -26.60
C ALA A 58 -2.91 6.83 -25.93
N PRO A 59 -4.26 6.84 -25.83
CA PRO A 59 -4.96 7.93 -25.15
C PRO A 59 -4.63 8.04 -23.66
N TYR A 60 -4.32 6.91 -23.00
CA TYR A 60 -3.96 6.86 -21.59
C TYR A 60 -2.56 7.47 -21.35
N TYR A 61 -1.60 7.17 -22.24
CA TYR A 61 -0.25 7.73 -22.15
C TYR A 61 -0.21 9.26 -22.32
N LEU A 62 -0.97 9.80 -23.28
CA LEU A 62 -1.06 11.25 -23.48
C LEU A 62 -1.71 11.95 -22.28
N ALA A 63 -2.76 11.35 -21.70
CA ALA A 63 -3.39 11.88 -20.49
C ALA A 63 -2.43 11.91 -19.27
N ARG A 64 -1.51 10.95 -19.14
CA ARG A 64 -0.46 10.98 -18.10
C ARG A 64 0.51 12.12 -18.30
N VAL A 65 0.99 12.34 -19.54
CA VAL A 65 1.93 13.42 -19.88
C VAL A 65 1.34 14.77 -19.48
N ASP A 66 0.13 15.06 -19.95
CA ASP A 66 -0.59 16.29 -19.61
C ASP A 66 -0.73 16.43 -18.11
N GLY A 67 -1.07 15.33 -17.43
CA GLY A 67 -1.14 15.26 -16.00
C GLY A 67 0.14 15.69 -15.27
N TYR A 68 1.29 15.15 -15.69
CA TYR A 68 2.56 15.41 -15.01
C TYR A 68 2.96 16.87 -15.11
N GLN A 69 2.70 17.51 -16.26
CA GLN A 69 2.95 18.94 -16.48
C GLN A 69 2.17 19.84 -15.50
N TRP A 70 0.94 19.48 -15.15
CA TRP A 70 0.13 20.20 -14.16
C TRP A 70 0.48 19.85 -12.71
N PHE A 71 1.00 18.64 -12.47
CA PHE A 71 1.32 18.17 -11.13
C PHE A 71 2.58 18.84 -10.54
N LEU A 72 3.58 19.11 -11.37
CA LEU A 72 4.84 19.77 -10.98
C LEU A 72 4.65 21.15 -10.33
N PRO A 73 3.85 22.07 -10.90
CA PRO A 73 3.50 23.34 -10.24
C PRO A 73 2.77 23.14 -8.91
N LEU A 74 1.87 22.15 -8.81
CA LEU A 74 1.11 21.87 -7.58
C LEU A 74 2.00 21.36 -6.45
N VAL A 75 2.91 20.42 -6.74
CA VAL A 75 3.91 19.94 -5.77
C VAL A 75 4.82 21.08 -5.34
N SER A 76 5.27 21.92 -6.28
CA SER A 76 6.12 23.07 -6.00
C SER A 76 5.43 24.11 -5.13
N LEU A 77 4.16 24.43 -5.43
CA LEU A 77 3.34 25.35 -4.65
C LEU A 77 3.07 24.82 -3.25
N ALA A 78 2.65 23.55 -3.13
CA ALA A 78 2.40 22.92 -1.84
C ALA A 78 3.67 22.90 -0.97
N SER A 79 4.82 22.58 -1.57
CA SER A 79 6.12 22.59 -0.90
C SER A 79 6.52 24.00 -0.44
N ALA A 80 6.32 25.02 -1.28
CA ALA A 80 6.60 26.42 -0.96
C ALA A 80 5.68 26.94 0.15
N THR A 81 4.36 26.69 0.07
CA THR A 81 3.39 27.07 1.10
C THR A 81 3.73 26.43 2.45
N TRP A 82 4.22 25.19 2.44
CA TRP A 82 4.56 24.49 3.67
C TRP A 82 5.90 24.91 4.28
N ALA A 83 6.90 25.18 3.44
CA ALA A 83 8.14 25.82 3.86
C ALA A 83 7.86 27.20 4.48
N LEU A 84 6.95 27.99 3.89
CA LEU A 84 6.50 29.26 4.44
C LEU A 84 5.77 29.06 5.78
N ALA A 85 4.88 28.08 5.90
CA ALA A 85 4.20 27.78 7.16
C ALA A 85 5.18 27.40 8.30
N LEU A 86 6.25 26.66 7.99
CA LEU A 86 7.34 26.36 8.92
C LEU A 86 8.07 27.64 9.36
N VAL A 87 8.45 28.49 8.41
CA VAL A 87 9.17 29.75 8.68
C VAL A 87 8.30 30.72 9.50
N TYR A 88 7.02 30.86 9.15
CA TYR A 88 6.10 31.77 9.83
C TYR A 88 5.73 31.30 11.24
N ARG A 89 5.69 29.99 11.49
CA ARG A 89 5.38 29.49 12.82
C ARG A 89 6.41 29.86 13.89
N ARG A 90 7.67 30.09 13.52
CA ARG A 90 8.68 30.60 14.46
C ARG A 90 8.37 32.04 14.90
N ARG A 91 7.87 32.88 13.99
CA ARG A 91 7.39 34.25 14.31
C ARG A 91 6.07 34.25 15.10
N ILE A 92 5.22 33.25 14.88
CA ILE A 92 3.90 33.14 15.51
C ILE A 92 3.96 32.36 16.84
N GLY A 93 4.99 31.54 17.06
CA GLY A 93 5.20 30.78 18.31
C GLY A 93 5.44 31.67 19.54
N GLU A 94 5.87 32.92 19.33
CA GLU A 94 5.94 33.94 20.39
C GLU A 94 4.54 34.49 20.74
N ILE A 95 3.56 34.42 19.83
CA ILE A 95 2.19 34.92 20.01
C ILE A 95 1.26 33.80 20.53
N PHE A 96 1.49 32.55 20.14
CA PHE A 96 0.61 31.41 20.52
C PHE A 96 1.07 30.65 21.77
N ARG A 97 2.11 31.11 22.47
CA ARG A 97 2.49 30.55 23.78
C ARG A 97 1.44 30.79 24.86
N GLU A 98 0.46 31.67 24.60
CA GLU A 98 -0.69 31.98 25.47
C GLU A 98 -2.01 31.35 25.00
N ALA A 99 -2.05 30.68 23.84
CA ALA A 99 -3.24 29.96 23.42
C ALA A 99 -3.22 28.55 24.05
N GLU A 100 -3.91 28.41 25.18
CA GLU A 100 -4.22 27.11 25.80
C GLU A 100 -4.60 26.06 24.74
N GLU A 101 -4.15 24.83 24.96
CA GLU A 101 -4.50 23.68 24.12
C GLU A 101 -6.01 23.67 23.88
N PRO A 102 -6.50 23.74 22.62
CA PRO A 102 -7.91 23.55 22.35
C PRO A 102 -8.26 22.13 22.79
N SER A 103 -9.08 22.02 23.83
CA SER A 103 -9.48 20.79 24.47
C SER A 103 -10.21 19.86 23.48
N GLY A 104 -9.98 18.55 23.67
CA GLY A 104 -10.78 17.37 23.27
C GLY A 104 -11.53 17.35 21.93
N PRO A 105 -12.70 17.99 21.78
CA PRO A 105 -13.70 17.60 20.77
C PRO A 105 -13.47 18.14 19.35
N LEU A 106 -12.84 19.31 19.20
CA LEU A 106 -12.69 19.98 17.89
C LEU A 106 -11.70 19.25 16.97
N ARG A 107 -10.62 18.69 17.52
CA ARG A 107 -9.62 17.96 16.73
C ARG A 107 -10.16 16.65 16.16
N SER A 108 -10.98 15.93 16.91
CA SER A 108 -11.61 14.69 16.42
C SER A 108 -12.68 14.98 15.37
N THR A 109 -13.44 16.08 15.49
CA THR A 109 -14.46 16.43 14.51
C THR A 109 -13.86 16.95 13.21
N THR A 110 -12.82 17.81 13.24
CA THR A 110 -12.17 18.25 11.98
C THR A 110 -11.47 17.09 11.28
N ALA A 111 -10.77 16.22 12.01
CA ALA A 111 -10.08 15.09 11.38
C ALA A 111 -11.05 13.99 10.93
N ALA A 112 -12.16 13.76 11.65
CA ALA A 112 -13.24 12.92 11.18
C ALA A 112 -13.95 13.52 9.96
N ALA A 113 -14.18 14.84 9.93
CA ALA A 113 -14.79 15.53 8.79
C ALA A 113 -13.89 15.50 7.55
N VAL A 114 -12.56 15.63 7.72
CA VAL A 114 -11.59 15.45 6.63
C VAL A 114 -11.56 13.99 6.17
N GLY A 115 -11.52 13.01 7.10
CA GLY A 115 -11.56 11.59 6.77
C GLY A 115 -12.85 11.18 6.05
N PHE A 116 -14.02 11.64 6.53
CA PHE A 116 -15.32 11.43 5.89
C PHE A 116 -15.40 12.17 4.55
N GLY A 117 -14.90 13.40 4.47
CA GLY A 117 -14.84 14.16 3.23
C GLY A 117 -14.01 13.45 2.17
N VAL A 118 -12.84 12.91 2.55
CA VAL A 118 -11.95 12.08 1.71
C VAL A 118 -12.65 10.81 1.24
N VAL A 119 -13.33 10.09 2.14
CA VAL A 119 -14.09 8.87 1.80
C VAL A 119 -15.30 9.18 0.91
N ALA A 120 -16.00 10.29 1.15
CA ALA A 120 -17.14 10.73 0.35
C ALA A 120 -16.70 11.23 -1.04
N LEU A 121 -15.61 11.99 -1.13
CA LEU A 121 -14.98 12.38 -2.40
C LEU A 121 -14.51 11.14 -3.16
N ALA A 122 -13.90 10.18 -2.48
CA ALA A 122 -13.53 8.89 -3.05
C ALA A 122 -14.76 8.17 -3.62
N ALA A 123 -15.82 8.01 -2.85
CA ALA A 123 -17.07 7.38 -3.32
C ALA A 123 -17.74 8.16 -4.48
N TYR A 124 -17.66 9.48 -4.48
CA TYR A 124 -18.19 10.31 -5.58
C TYR A 124 -17.36 10.14 -6.87
N TYR A 125 -16.04 10.20 -6.79
CA TYR A 125 -15.17 10.02 -7.97
C TYR A 125 -15.25 8.59 -8.51
N SER A 126 -15.44 7.61 -7.62
CA SER A 126 -15.75 6.22 -7.97
C SER A 126 -16.94 6.19 -8.90
N HIS A 127 -18.06 6.70 -8.41
CA HIS A 127 -19.29 6.70 -9.19
C HIS A 127 -19.15 7.48 -10.51
N ARG A 128 -18.48 8.63 -10.52
CA ARG A 128 -18.27 9.44 -11.72
C ARG A 128 -17.50 8.69 -12.81
N GLU A 129 -16.41 8.03 -12.45
CA GLU A 129 -15.53 7.41 -13.43
C GLU A 129 -16.09 6.06 -13.90
N TRP A 130 -16.84 5.38 -13.05
CA TRP A 130 -17.68 4.25 -13.45
C TRP A 130 -18.71 4.63 -14.51
N LEU A 131 -19.39 5.77 -14.34
CA LEU A 131 -20.29 6.31 -15.36
C LEU A 131 -19.56 6.68 -16.65
N TYR A 132 -18.30 7.11 -16.56
CA TYR A 132 -17.49 7.49 -17.72
C TYR A 132 -17.02 6.30 -18.57
N TYR A 133 -16.67 5.18 -17.92
CA TYR A 133 -16.17 3.99 -18.61
C TYR A 133 -17.25 2.95 -18.94
N GLU A 134 -18.51 3.17 -18.54
CA GLU A 134 -19.65 2.26 -18.74
C GLU A 134 -19.43 0.82 -18.26
N MET A 135 -18.42 0.59 -17.42
CA MET A 135 -18.09 -0.73 -16.88
C MET A 135 -18.67 -0.91 -15.48
N GLN A 136 -19.56 -1.89 -15.32
CA GLN A 136 -20.18 -2.29 -14.05
C GLN A 136 -19.28 -3.23 -13.20
N CYS A 137 -18.13 -3.64 -13.73
CA CYS A 137 -17.12 -4.36 -12.96
C CYS A 137 -15.76 -4.23 -13.66
N TRP A 138 -14.80 -3.55 -13.04
CA TRP A 138 -13.54 -3.17 -13.72
C TRP A 138 -12.67 -4.36 -14.14
N ASP A 139 -12.72 -5.45 -13.37
CA ASP A 139 -11.90 -6.65 -13.57
C ASP A 139 -12.73 -7.89 -13.92
N GLY A 140 -14.00 -7.73 -14.32
CA GLY A 140 -14.87 -8.81 -14.82
C GLY A 140 -15.33 -9.83 -13.77
N TYR A 141 -14.84 -9.75 -12.53
CA TYR A 141 -15.14 -10.73 -11.48
C TYR A 141 -16.58 -10.75 -11.00
N CYS A 142 -17.39 -9.73 -11.34
CA CYS A 142 -18.80 -9.69 -10.96
C CYS A 142 -19.61 -10.71 -11.75
N ASP A 143 -19.30 -10.94 -13.02
CA ASP A 143 -19.95 -11.99 -13.83
C ASP A 143 -19.67 -13.37 -13.24
N HIS A 144 -18.42 -13.60 -12.80
CA HIS A 144 -18.04 -14.83 -12.11
C HIS A 144 -18.75 -14.96 -10.75
N ALA A 145 -18.95 -13.85 -10.02
CA ALA A 145 -19.69 -13.84 -8.77
C ALA A 145 -21.19 -14.17 -8.98
N ASP A 146 -21.80 -13.71 -10.08
CA ASP A 146 -23.17 -14.09 -10.45
C ASP A 146 -23.27 -15.59 -10.72
N MET A 147 -22.29 -16.19 -11.40
CA MET A 147 -22.25 -17.65 -11.60
C MET A 147 -22.14 -18.41 -10.26
N PHE A 148 -21.36 -17.90 -9.30
CA PHE A 148 -21.30 -18.48 -7.96
C PHE A 148 -22.62 -18.30 -7.20
N ALA A 149 -23.29 -17.16 -7.31
CA ALA A 149 -24.59 -16.93 -6.69
C ALA A 149 -25.64 -17.93 -7.21
N ALA A 150 -25.69 -18.14 -8.54
CA ALA A 150 -26.53 -19.15 -9.18
C ALA A 150 -26.20 -20.58 -8.69
N TRP A 151 -24.91 -20.87 -8.51
CA TRP A 151 -24.46 -22.16 -7.96
C TRP A 151 -24.91 -22.37 -6.51
N PHE A 152 -24.80 -21.35 -5.65
CA PHE A 152 -25.32 -21.41 -4.28
C PHE A 152 -26.85 -21.54 -4.22
N ALA A 153 -27.55 -20.96 -5.21
CA ALA A 153 -29.00 -21.10 -5.35
C ALA A 153 -29.44 -22.48 -5.85
N GLY A 154 -28.51 -23.35 -6.25
CA GLY A 154 -28.81 -24.69 -6.74
C GLY A 154 -29.36 -24.72 -8.17
N GLU A 155 -29.04 -23.73 -9.00
CA GLU A 155 -29.44 -23.72 -10.39
C GLU A 155 -28.83 -24.89 -11.17
N VAL A 156 -29.66 -25.54 -12.00
CA VAL A 156 -29.38 -26.84 -12.65
C VAL A 156 -28.10 -26.83 -13.51
N ASP A 157 -27.74 -25.69 -14.11
CA ASP A 157 -26.58 -25.57 -15.01
C ASP A 157 -25.39 -24.81 -14.41
N ALA A 158 -25.50 -24.29 -13.19
CA ALA A 158 -24.49 -23.37 -12.64
C ALA A 158 -23.11 -24.04 -12.47
N SER A 159 -23.08 -25.32 -12.08
CA SER A 159 -21.82 -26.07 -11.95
C SER A 159 -21.10 -26.24 -13.29
N ALA A 160 -21.85 -26.50 -14.37
CA ALA A 160 -21.29 -26.65 -15.71
C ALA A 160 -20.76 -25.31 -16.25
N LYS A 161 -21.52 -24.23 -16.03
CA LYS A 161 -21.11 -22.87 -16.42
C LYS A 161 -19.84 -22.41 -15.68
N LEU A 162 -19.75 -22.66 -14.37
CA LEU A 162 -18.55 -22.34 -13.59
C LEU A 162 -17.32 -23.12 -14.07
N LEU A 163 -17.49 -24.41 -14.37
CA LEU A 163 -16.40 -25.24 -14.88
C LEU A 163 -15.95 -24.82 -16.28
N ASP A 164 -16.89 -24.46 -17.16
CA ASP A 164 -16.60 -23.94 -18.49
C ASP A 164 -15.88 -22.58 -18.43
N TYR A 165 -16.39 -21.67 -17.60
CA TYR A 165 -15.76 -20.37 -17.35
C TYR A 165 -14.33 -20.55 -16.81
N ALA A 166 -14.12 -21.48 -15.86
CA ALA A 166 -12.81 -21.79 -15.31
C ALA A 166 -11.79 -22.30 -16.34
N ARG A 167 -12.25 -22.87 -17.45
CA ARG A 167 -11.41 -23.40 -18.53
C ARG A 167 -11.19 -22.44 -19.69
N THR A 168 -11.96 -21.36 -19.74
CA THR A 168 -11.97 -20.44 -20.89
C THR A 168 -11.54 -19.01 -20.54
N ASP A 169 -11.69 -18.59 -19.28
CA ASP A 169 -11.31 -17.27 -18.81
C ASP A 169 -10.10 -17.33 -17.87
N TYR A 170 -9.02 -16.62 -18.21
CA TYR A 170 -7.81 -16.58 -17.40
C TYR A 170 -8.02 -15.88 -16.04
N HIS A 171 -9.02 -15.01 -15.91
CA HIS A 171 -9.40 -14.43 -14.62
C HIS A 171 -10.02 -15.48 -13.67
N ALA A 172 -10.51 -16.60 -14.18
CA ALA A 172 -11.08 -17.66 -13.35
C ALA A 172 -10.06 -18.40 -12.47
N ASN A 173 -8.76 -18.09 -12.55
CA ASN A 173 -7.76 -18.57 -11.59
C ASN A 173 -7.90 -17.90 -10.20
N SER A 174 -8.55 -16.73 -10.14
CA SER A 174 -8.70 -15.89 -8.94
C SER A 174 -10.11 -16.04 -8.33
N LEU A 175 -10.42 -17.22 -7.80
CA LEU A 175 -11.81 -17.61 -7.45
C LEU A 175 -12.29 -17.11 -6.09
N LEU A 176 -11.39 -16.80 -5.16
CA LEU A 176 -11.82 -16.53 -3.79
C LEU A 176 -12.76 -15.33 -3.72
N VAL A 177 -12.42 -14.24 -4.39
CA VAL A 177 -13.21 -13.00 -4.33
C VAL A 177 -14.55 -13.14 -5.05
N PRO A 178 -14.63 -13.70 -6.28
CA PRO A 178 -15.90 -14.05 -6.91
C PRO A 178 -16.77 -14.96 -6.05
N MET A 179 -16.20 -16.03 -5.48
CA MET A 179 -16.95 -16.98 -4.64
C MET A 179 -17.51 -16.30 -3.39
N LEU A 180 -16.71 -15.48 -2.69
CA LEU A 180 -17.17 -14.71 -1.53
C LEU A 180 -18.26 -13.70 -1.91
N SER A 181 -18.12 -13.05 -3.08
CA SER A 181 -19.09 -12.08 -3.57
C SER A 181 -20.40 -12.74 -3.96
N GLY A 182 -20.35 -13.90 -4.63
CA GLY A 182 -21.52 -14.72 -4.96
C GLY A 182 -22.23 -15.26 -3.72
N ALA A 183 -21.46 -15.74 -2.73
CA ALA A 183 -22.03 -16.19 -1.45
C ALA A 183 -22.73 -15.06 -0.69
N PHE A 184 -22.09 -13.87 -0.66
CA PHE A 184 -22.67 -12.69 -0.02
C PHE A 184 -23.90 -12.18 -0.76
N SER A 185 -23.87 -12.14 -2.08
CA SER A 185 -25.00 -11.79 -2.95
C SER A 185 -26.18 -12.73 -2.70
N PHE A 186 -25.95 -14.05 -2.74
CA PHE A 186 -26.96 -15.07 -2.43
C PHE A 186 -27.56 -14.89 -1.02
N GLY A 187 -26.70 -14.71 -0.01
CA GLY A 187 -27.13 -14.59 1.38
C GLY A 187 -27.88 -13.29 1.73
N THR A 188 -27.71 -12.23 0.94
CA THR A 188 -28.26 -10.89 1.22
C THR A 188 -29.31 -10.42 0.22
N GLY A 189 -29.40 -11.06 -0.95
CA GLY A 189 -30.23 -10.61 -2.08
C GLY A 189 -29.68 -9.39 -2.81
N PHE A 190 -28.48 -8.91 -2.48
CA PHE A 190 -27.82 -7.84 -3.23
C PHE A 190 -27.29 -8.35 -4.57
N SER A 191 -27.17 -7.45 -5.56
CA SER A 191 -26.47 -7.79 -6.81
C SER A 191 -25.02 -8.18 -6.55
N ALA A 192 -24.44 -9.05 -7.39
CA ALA A 192 -23.03 -9.44 -7.27
C ALA A 192 -22.07 -8.24 -7.31
N GLU A 193 -22.38 -7.22 -8.11
CA GLU A 193 -21.66 -5.95 -8.13
C GLU A 193 -21.65 -5.26 -6.76
N THR A 194 -22.83 -5.15 -6.12
CA THR A 194 -22.96 -4.51 -4.80
C THR A 194 -22.21 -5.32 -3.73
N ALA A 195 -22.34 -6.65 -3.78
CA ALA A 195 -21.63 -7.57 -2.90
C ALA A 195 -20.10 -7.43 -3.04
N TYR A 196 -19.61 -7.44 -4.28
CA TYR A 196 -18.20 -7.26 -4.62
C TYR A 196 -17.64 -5.94 -4.09
N ARG A 197 -18.34 -4.83 -4.33
CA ARG A 197 -17.97 -3.50 -3.84
C ARG A 197 -17.92 -3.44 -2.31
N ALA A 198 -18.93 -4.00 -1.65
CA ALA A 198 -18.99 -4.07 -0.20
C ALA A 198 -17.79 -4.83 0.37
N LEU A 199 -17.47 -6.01 -0.20
CA LEU A 199 -16.37 -6.82 0.30
C LEU A 199 -14.99 -6.19 0.02
N CYS A 200 -14.76 -5.57 -1.14
CA CYS A 200 -13.55 -4.80 -1.42
C CYS A 200 -13.37 -3.62 -0.44
N SER A 201 -14.46 -2.95 -0.09
CA SER A 201 -14.47 -1.88 0.91
C SER A 201 -14.13 -2.43 2.30
N VAL A 202 -14.72 -3.57 2.68
CA VAL A 202 -14.42 -4.27 3.93
C VAL A 202 -12.96 -4.72 3.99
N ALA A 203 -12.38 -5.24 2.89
CA ALA A 203 -10.97 -5.62 2.83
C ALA A 203 -10.04 -4.39 3.00
N SER A 204 -10.38 -3.27 2.35
CA SER A 204 -9.63 -2.01 2.46
C SER A 204 -9.68 -1.43 3.88
N LEU A 205 -10.85 -1.43 4.52
CA LEU A 205 -11.03 -1.01 5.91
C LEU A 205 -10.37 -1.99 6.89
N GLY A 206 -10.48 -3.30 6.64
CA GLY A 206 -9.83 -4.35 7.40
C GLY A 206 -8.31 -4.19 7.41
N THR A 207 -7.72 -3.76 6.29
CA THR A 207 -6.30 -3.40 6.20
C THR A 207 -5.94 -2.30 7.18
N LEU A 208 -6.73 -1.21 7.25
CA LEU A 208 -6.52 -0.12 8.21
C LEU A 208 -6.58 -0.63 9.65
N VAL A 209 -7.53 -1.52 9.96
CA VAL A 209 -7.69 -2.12 11.30
C VAL A 209 -6.45 -2.95 11.67
N ILE A 210 -5.95 -3.80 10.76
CA ILE A 210 -4.75 -4.61 10.99
C ILE A 210 -3.52 -3.71 11.19
N VAL A 211 -3.37 -2.67 10.35
CA VAL A 211 -2.28 -1.71 10.50
C VAL A 211 -2.31 -1.05 11.88
N ALA A 212 -3.47 -0.56 12.29
CA ALA A 212 -3.66 0.16 13.55
C ALA A 212 -3.43 -0.73 14.78
N ARG A 213 -3.92 -1.98 14.74
CA ARG A 213 -3.93 -2.89 15.89
C ARG A 213 -2.73 -3.81 15.98
N SER A 214 -2.11 -4.14 14.85
CA SER A 214 -1.12 -5.21 14.81
C SER A 214 0.23 -4.76 14.28
N LEU A 215 0.28 -3.90 13.25
CA LEU A 215 1.56 -3.48 12.65
C LEU A 215 2.20 -2.27 13.34
N MET A 216 1.43 -1.23 13.63
CA MET A 216 1.92 -0.02 14.29
C MET A 216 2.33 -0.21 15.77
N PRO A 217 1.68 -1.07 16.57
CA PRO A 217 2.17 -1.37 17.90
C PRO A 217 3.51 -2.09 17.84
N GLY A 218 4.50 -1.64 18.64
CA GLY A 218 5.83 -2.25 18.68
C GLY A 218 6.85 -1.66 17.69
N THR A 219 6.49 -0.65 16.88
CA THR A 219 7.44 0.11 16.05
C THR A 219 7.88 1.44 16.69
N GLY A 220 7.65 1.62 18.00
CA GLY A 220 7.99 2.86 18.71
C GLY A 220 7.15 4.09 18.33
N VAL A 221 6.11 3.92 17.51
CA VAL A 221 5.25 5.01 17.02
C VAL A 221 4.37 5.56 18.14
N ASP A 222 4.40 6.88 18.32
CA ASP A 222 3.54 7.58 19.28
C ASP A 222 2.06 7.32 18.97
N ALA A 223 1.30 6.92 19.99
CA ALA A 223 -0.12 6.61 19.86
C ALA A 223 -0.93 7.74 19.19
N LYS A 224 -0.56 9.01 19.43
CA LYS A 224 -1.32 10.15 18.88
C LYS A 224 -0.95 10.48 17.43
N VAL A 225 0.04 9.80 16.82
CA VAL A 225 0.29 9.89 15.35
C VAL A 225 -0.24 8.70 14.57
N ARG A 226 -0.79 7.66 15.25
CA ARG A 226 -1.38 6.50 14.57
C ARG A 226 -2.51 6.88 13.64
N PHE A 227 -3.46 7.70 14.12
CA PHE A 227 -4.57 8.15 13.29
C PHE A 227 -4.12 9.00 12.08
N PRO A 228 -3.24 10.01 12.24
CA PRO A 228 -2.61 10.68 11.10
C PRO A 228 -1.94 9.74 10.08
N ALA A 229 -1.23 8.70 10.54
CA ALA A 229 -0.61 7.73 9.65
C ALA A 229 -1.65 6.87 8.91
N LEU A 230 -2.76 6.50 9.55
CA LEU A 230 -3.88 5.81 8.89
C LEU A 230 -4.56 6.70 7.85
N VAL A 231 -4.73 7.99 8.13
CA VAL A 231 -5.24 8.95 7.15
C VAL A 231 -4.27 9.06 5.97
N LEU A 232 -2.95 9.10 6.22
CA LEU A 232 -1.94 9.09 5.16
C LEU A 232 -2.04 7.85 4.27
N LEU A 233 -2.28 6.66 4.85
CA LEU A 233 -2.55 5.43 4.10
C LEU A 233 -3.85 5.53 3.28
N ALA A 234 -4.96 5.94 3.92
CA ALA A 234 -6.28 6.03 3.29
C ALA A 234 -6.36 7.13 2.19
N THR A 235 -5.43 8.08 2.21
CA THR A 235 -5.31 9.15 1.21
C THR A 235 -4.24 8.87 0.17
N HIS A 236 -3.51 7.75 0.29
CA HIS A 236 -2.52 7.37 -0.70
C HIS A 236 -3.19 7.01 -2.01
N MET A 237 -2.65 7.48 -3.14
CA MET A 237 -3.29 7.31 -4.46
C MET A 237 -3.58 5.84 -4.81
N PHE A 238 -2.68 4.91 -4.49
CA PHE A 238 -2.93 3.47 -4.73
C PHE A 238 -4.10 2.96 -3.88
N TRP A 239 -4.19 3.35 -2.61
CA TRP A 239 -5.29 2.95 -1.73
C TRP A 239 -6.61 3.55 -2.20
N VAL A 240 -6.60 4.86 -2.50
CA VAL A 240 -7.77 5.56 -3.04
C VAL A 240 -8.23 4.87 -4.30
N ARG A 241 -7.35 4.51 -5.24
CA ARG A 241 -7.73 3.74 -6.44
C ARG A 241 -8.46 2.45 -6.07
N SER A 242 -7.96 1.64 -5.14
CA SER A 242 -8.59 0.35 -4.82
C SER A 242 -9.87 0.46 -3.98
N PHE A 243 -10.03 1.57 -3.25
CA PHE A 243 -11.26 1.86 -2.51
C PHE A 243 -12.34 2.51 -3.40
N VAL A 244 -11.92 3.42 -4.28
CA VAL A 244 -12.73 4.14 -5.27
C VAL A 244 -13.09 3.22 -6.44
N TYR A 245 -12.20 2.38 -6.88
CA TYR A 245 -12.48 1.34 -7.86
C TYR A 245 -12.28 0.01 -7.14
N PRO A 246 -13.35 -0.54 -6.52
CA PRO A 246 -13.33 -1.86 -5.95
C PRO A 246 -12.72 -2.85 -6.94
N GLN A 247 -11.58 -3.38 -6.55
CA GLN A 247 -10.76 -4.30 -7.33
C GLN A 247 -10.25 -5.38 -6.39
N THR A 248 -10.03 -6.58 -6.94
CA THR A 248 -9.41 -7.72 -6.24
C THR A 248 -8.09 -7.37 -5.53
N ASP A 249 -7.38 -6.34 -6.00
CA ASP A 249 -6.16 -5.83 -5.37
C ASP A 249 -6.36 -5.39 -3.90
N ALA A 250 -7.57 -4.94 -3.51
CA ALA A 250 -7.91 -4.63 -2.13
C ALA A 250 -7.78 -5.85 -1.20
N PHE A 251 -8.16 -7.04 -1.68
CA PHE A 251 -8.02 -8.29 -0.95
C PHE A 251 -6.56 -8.74 -0.89
N VAL A 252 -5.79 -8.56 -1.97
CA VAL A 252 -4.35 -8.86 -1.96
C VAL A 252 -3.65 -8.01 -0.90
N MET A 253 -3.95 -6.71 -0.85
CA MET A 253 -3.44 -5.81 0.18
C MET A 253 -3.85 -6.26 1.59
N PHE A 254 -5.11 -6.65 1.79
CA PHE A 254 -5.60 -7.17 3.06
C PHE A 254 -4.83 -8.43 3.50
N TRP A 255 -4.71 -9.44 2.64
CA TRP A 255 -4.05 -10.70 2.96
C TRP A 255 -2.55 -10.52 3.20
N VAL A 256 -1.87 -9.68 2.41
CA VAL A 256 -0.45 -9.37 2.62
C VAL A 256 -0.25 -8.67 3.98
N THR A 257 -1.13 -7.72 4.32
CA THR A 257 -1.07 -7.01 5.60
C THR A 257 -1.35 -7.95 6.77
N ALA A 258 -2.34 -8.84 6.64
CA ALA A 258 -2.66 -9.87 7.62
C ALA A 258 -1.49 -10.84 7.83
N LEU A 259 -0.87 -11.31 6.75
CA LEU A 259 0.31 -12.16 6.79
C LEU A 259 1.46 -11.46 7.51
N ALA A 260 1.74 -10.21 7.17
CA ALA A 260 2.80 -9.44 7.81
C ALA A 260 2.53 -9.29 9.32
N ALA A 261 1.29 -9.02 9.70
CA ALA A 261 0.91 -8.90 11.11
C ALA A 261 1.06 -10.23 11.88
N LEU A 262 0.61 -11.35 11.31
CA LEU A 262 0.69 -12.67 11.93
C LEU A 262 2.14 -13.14 12.11
N ALA A 263 3.00 -12.81 11.16
CA ALA A 263 4.37 -13.30 11.12
C ALA A 263 5.35 -12.46 11.95
N LEU A 264 5.03 -11.19 12.20
CA LEU A 264 5.75 -10.36 13.17
C LEU A 264 5.44 -10.74 14.63
N ASP A 265 4.35 -11.48 14.89
CA ASP A 265 4.12 -12.08 16.20
C ASP A 265 5.13 -13.21 16.43
N GLU A 266 6.16 -12.93 17.24
CA GLU A 266 7.28 -13.84 17.51
C GLU A 266 6.84 -15.17 18.17
N GLY A 267 5.64 -15.22 18.75
CA GLY A 267 5.04 -16.43 19.31
C GLY A 267 4.22 -17.26 18.31
N ALA A 268 3.94 -16.71 17.12
CA ALA A 268 3.02 -17.31 16.16
C ALA A 268 3.55 -18.63 15.59
N SER A 269 4.81 -18.67 15.17
CA SER A 269 5.42 -19.86 14.54
C SER A 269 5.65 -21.04 15.49
N ARG A 270 5.54 -20.82 16.81
CA ARG A 270 5.72 -21.87 17.84
C ARG A 270 4.42 -22.54 18.26
N LYS A 271 3.28 -22.02 17.82
CA LYS A 271 1.95 -22.52 18.18
C LYS A 271 1.26 -23.04 16.93
N LEU A 272 0.48 -24.13 17.07
CA LEU A 272 -0.24 -24.71 15.94
C LEU A 272 -1.27 -23.72 15.33
N ARG A 273 -2.01 -23.00 16.17
CA ARG A 273 -3.08 -22.10 15.70
C ARG A 273 -2.58 -20.99 14.76
N PRO A 274 -1.53 -20.22 15.08
CA PRO A 274 -1.06 -19.17 14.18
C PRO A 274 -0.35 -19.72 12.94
N VAL A 275 0.32 -20.88 13.03
CA VAL A 275 0.84 -21.59 11.85
C VAL A 275 -0.29 -21.92 10.88
N LEU A 276 -1.39 -22.51 11.37
CA LEU A 276 -2.57 -22.80 10.54
C LEU A 276 -3.19 -21.53 9.97
N ALA A 277 -3.28 -20.45 10.76
CA ALA A 277 -3.79 -19.16 10.28
C ALA A 277 -2.93 -18.60 9.13
N ILE A 278 -1.60 -18.68 9.24
CA ILE A 278 -0.69 -18.27 8.16
C ILE A 278 -0.93 -19.13 6.91
N CYS A 279 -1.02 -20.45 7.04
CA CYS A 279 -1.31 -21.32 5.88
C CYS A 279 -2.64 -20.95 5.21
N VAL A 280 -3.69 -20.69 5.98
CA VAL A 280 -4.99 -20.24 5.45
C VAL A 280 -4.85 -18.92 4.71
N VAL A 281 -4.15 -17.93 5.29
CA VAL A 281 -3.92 -16.64 4.64
C VAL A 281 -3.15 -16.81 3.32
N LEU A 282 -2.14 -17.69 3.30
CA LEU A 282 -1.34 -17.91 2.10
C LEU A 282 -2.15 -18.58 0.98
N ILE A 283 -2.93 -19.61 1.32
CA ILE A 283 -3.82 -20.28 0.37
C ILE A 283 -4.89 -19.30 -0.13
N ALA A 284 -5.56 -18.58 0.77
CA ALA A 284 -6.58 -17.59 0.42
C ALA A 284 -6.03 -16.46 -0.46
N GLY A 285 -4.82 -15.98 -0.16
CA GLY A 285 -4.13 -14.98 -0.96
C GLY A 285 -3.82 -15.47 -2.38
N LEU A 286 -3.35 -16.71 -2.55
CA LEU A 286 -3.12 -17.31 -3.87
C LEU A 286 -4.40 -17.42 -4.71
N PHE A 287 -5.53 -17.81 -4.09
CA PHE A 287 -6.84 -17.84 -4.76
C PHE A 287 -7.46 -16.45 -4.95
N THR A 288 -6.86 -15.39 -4.40
CA THR A 288 -7.30 -14.01 -4.63
C THR A 288 -6.68 -13.44 -5.89
N LYS A 289 -5.35 -13.58 -6.07
CA LYS A 289 -4.62 -13.06 -7.22
C LYS A 289 -3.18 -13.57 -7.26
N LEU A 290 -2.62 -13.70 -8.47
CA LEU A 290 -1.22 -14.11 -8.66
C LEU A 290 -0.19 -13.10 -8.14
N SER A 291 -0.56 -11.81 -8.07
CA SER A 291 0.27 -10.79 -7.45
C SER A 291 0.53 -11.05 -5.95
N PHE A 292 -0.16 -12.02 -5.34
CA PHE A 292 0.12 -12.49 -3.99
C PHE A 292 1.34 -13.43 -3.91
N LEU A 293 1.82 -14.03 -5.01
CA LEU A 293 2.93 -15.01 -5.00
C LEU A 293 4.17 -14.58 -4.19
N PRO A 294 4.65 -13.32 -4.26
CA PRO A 294 5.79 -12.89 -3.45
C PRO A 294 5.58 -13.06 -1.94
N ALA A 295 4.32 -13.09 -1.46
CA ALA A 295 3.97 -13.29 -0.06
C ALA A 295 4.36 -14.67 0.49
N LEU A 296 4.52 -15.69 -0.37
CA LEU A 296 5.01 -17.00 0.05
C LEU A 296 6.43 -16.93 0.63
N ALA A 297 7.25 -15.99 0.14
CA ALA A 297 8.63 -15.85 0.57
C ALA A 297 8.80 -15.11 1.93
N VAL A 298 7.71 -14.57 2.49
CA VAL A 298 7.72 -13.76 3.73
C VAL A 298 8.33 -14.50 4.91
N ILE A 299 7.76 -15.65 5.27
CA ILE A 299 8.19 -16.42 6.45
C ILE A 299 9.61 -16.96 6.30
N PRO A 300 9.96 -17.69 5.20
CA PRO A 300 11.33 -18.17 5.04
C PRO A 300 12.34 -17.02 4.92
N GLY A 301 11.98 -15.93 4.22
CA GLY A 301 12.81 -14.73 4.12
C GLY A 301 13.06 -14.07 5.47
N TRP A 302 12.06 -14.03 6.35
CA TRP A 302 12.24 -13.52 7.70
C TRP A 302 13.08 -14.39 8.60
N ARG A 303 13.00 -15.71 8.48
CA ARG A 303 13.93 -16.60 9.17
C ARG A 303 15.37 -16.33 8.71
N ALA A 304 15.59 -16.23 7.40
CA ALA A 304 16.89 -15.92 6.83
C ALA A 304 17.43 -14.57 7.32
N LEU A 305 16.59 -13.52 7.31
CA LEU A 305 16.99 -12.20 7.79
C LEU A 305 17.31 -12.19 9.28
N ARG A 306 16.49 -12.82 10.13
CA ARG A 306 16.76 -12.93 11.57
C ARG A 306 18.07 -13.66 11.86
N PHE A 307 18.35 -14.71 11.10
CA PHE A 307 19.60 -15.45 11.20
C PHE A 307 20.78 -14.57 10.77
N ALA A 308 20.70 -13.91 9.62
CA ALA A 308 21.74 -13.02 9.11
C ALA A 308 22.06 -11.86 10.08
N LEU A 309 21.04 -11.26 10.70
CA LEU A 309 21.21 -10.20 11.70
C LEU A 309 21.91 -10.67 12.99
N ARG A 310 21.98 -11.99 13.25
CA ARG A 310 22.60 -12.59 14.44
C ARG A 310 23.79 -13.50 14.09
N ALA A 311 24.16 -13.58 12.82
CA ALA A 311 25.08 -14.59 12.31
C ALA A 311 26.51 -14.45 12.86
N ASN A 312 26.91 -13.22 13.21
CA ASN A 312 28.26 -12.95 13.75
C ASN A 312 28.50 -13.61 15.13
N ASP A 313 27.42 -13.94 15.86
CA ASP A 313 27.48 -14.53 17.21
C ASP A 313 27.00 -15.99 17.22
N ALA A 314 26.79 -16.60 16.05
CA ALA A 314 26.10 -17.87 15.93
C ALA A 314 27.05 -19.08 16.08
N GLU A 315 26.77 -19.94 17.06
CA GLU A 315 27.44 -21.24 17.21
C GLU A 315 27.14 -22.18 16.02
N PRO A 316 28.01 -23.16 15.71
CA PRO A 316 27.77 -24.13 14.63
C PRO A 316 26.43 -24.88 14.71
N ARG A 317 25.90 -25.10 15.92
CA ARG A 317 24.58 -25.72 16.12
C ARG A 317 23.42 -24.84 15.65
N ALA A 318 23.57 -23.52 15.73
CA ALA A 318 22.56 -22.57 15.27
C ALA A 318 22.34 -22.64 13.74
N TRP A 319 23.39 -23.00 12.96
CA TRP A 319 23.27 -23.22 11.51
C TRP A 319 22.39 -24.42 11.17
N ILE A 320 22.54 -25.52 11.90
CA ILE A 320 21.73 -26.74 11.70
C ILE A 320 20.26 -26.45 12.01
N GLU A 321 20.00 -25.77 13.14
CA GLU A 321 18.64 -25.37 13.51
C GLU A 321 18.02 -24.38 12.51
N PHE A 322 18.83 -23.44 12.00
CA PHE A 322 18.42 -22.52 10.95
C PHE A 322 18.01 -23.27 9.67
N ILE A 323 18.88 -24.15 9.14
CA ILE A 323 18.61 -24.91 7.92
C ILE A 323 17.37 -25.78 8.10
N ARG A 324 17.28 -26.54 9.19
CA ARG A 324 16.10 -27.38 9.48
C ARG A 324 14.83 -26.54 9.54
N GLY A 325 14.88 -25.41 10.23
CA GLY A 325 13.76 -24.49 10.35
C GLY A 325 13.36 -23.86 9.01
N LEU A 326 14.33 -23.50 8.18
CA LEU A 326 14.09 -22.96 6.84
C LEU A 326 13.40 -23.98 5.94
N VAL A 327 13.86 -25.24 5.94
CA VAL A 327 13.23 -26.33 5.18
C VAL A 327 11.78 -26.52 5.62
N VAL A 328 11.52 -26.56 6.94
CA VAL A 328 10.15 -26.69 7.47
C VAL A 328 9.27 -25.52 7.05
N ASP A 329 9.76 -24.28 7.19
CA ASP A 329 9.01 -23.09 6.79
C ASP A 329 8.73 -23.08 5.28
N THR A 330 9.70 -23.47 4.44
CA THR A 330 9.51 -23.58 2.99
C THR A 330 8.46 -24.65 2.64
N LEU A 331 8.50 -25.81 3.29
CA LEU A 331 7.51 -26.87 3.04
C LEU A 331 6.09 -26.41 3.44
N LEU A 332 5.95 -25.77 4.59
CA LEU A 332 4.64 -25.37 5.13
C LEU A 332 4.07 -24.10 4.49
N PHE A 333 4.90 -23.11 4.19
CA PHE A 333 4.44 -21.78 3.79
C PHE A 333 4.69 -21.46 2.32
N VAL A 334 5.42 -22.31 1.59
CA VAL A 334 5.61 -22.18 0.14
C VAL A 334 5.02 -23.38 -0.58
N VAL A 335 5.54 -24.58 -0.30
CA VAL A 335 5.17 -25.79 -1.04
C VAL A 335 3.72 -26.18 -0.82
N LEU A 336 3.25 -26.21 0.44
CA LEU A 336 1.86 -26.58 0.74
C LEU A 336 0.83 -25.64 0.09
N PRO A 337 0.90 -24.30 0.23
CA PRO A 337 -0.02 -23.39 -0.46
C PRO A 337 0.01 -23.54 -1.98
N LEU A 338 1.19 -23.67 -2.57
CA LEU A 338 1.33 -23.90 -4.02
C LEU A 338 0.74 -25.24 -4.45
N ALA A 339 0.95 -26.31 -3.68
CA ALA A 339 0.40 -27.63 -3.98
C ALA A 339 -1.14 -27.62 -3.93
N VAL A 340 -1.73 -26.91 -2.96
CA VAL A 340 -3.20 -26.74 -2.90
C VAL A 340 -3.70 -25.93 -4.09
N PHE A 341 -3.04 -24.82 -4.40
CA PHE A 341 -3.42 -23.96 -5.52
C PHE A 341 -3.30 -24.69 -6.87
N PHE A 342 -2.13 -25.24 -7.20
CA PHE A 342 -1.92 -25.98 -8.46
C PHE A 342 -2.71 -27.28 -8.53
N GLY A 343 -2.92 -27.97 -7.39
CA GLY A 343 -3.80 -29.13 -7.33
C GLY A 343 -5.23 -28.77 -7.73
N TYR A 344 -5.74 -27.62 -7.27
CA TYR A 344 -7.03 -27.10 -7.73
C TYR A 344 -7.02 -26.79 -9.23
N GLN A 345 -6.03 -26.03 -9.73
CA GLN A 345 -5.98 -25.67 -11.16
C GLN A 345 -5.90 -26.92 -12.06
N TYR A 346 -5.16 -27.95 -11.61
CA TYR A 346 -5.09 -29.24 -12.29
C TYR A 346 -6.47 -29.93 -12.35
N CYS A 347 -7.18 -30.01 -11.22
CA CYS A 347 -8.50 -30.65 -11.14
C CYS A 347 -9.57 -29.95 -12.00
N VAL A 348 -9.48 -28.63 -12.14
CA VAL A 348 -10.46 -27.82 -12.89
C VAL A 348 -10.11 -27.72 -14.38
N GLY A 349 -8.84 -27.95 -14.73
CA GLY A 349 -8.35 -27.92 -16.11
C GLY A 349 -7.93 -26.53 -16.59
N SER A 350 -7.49 -25.67 -15.66
CA SER A 350 -7.12 -24.26 -15.91
C SER A 350 -5.61 -24.02 -15.94
N LEU A 351 -4.77 -25.06 -15.79
CA LEU A 351 -3.31 -24.93 -15.77
C LEU A 351 -2.73 -24.29 -17.04
N GLU A 352 -3.28 -24.59 -18.21
CA GLU A 352 -2.79 -24.01 -19.47
C GLU A 352 -3.10 -22.51 -19.57
N LEU A 353 -4.27 -22.09 -19.08
CA LEU A 353 -4.63 -20.68 -18.97
C LEU A 353 -3.70 -19.93 -18.01
N TYR A 354 -3.32 -20.59 -16.92
CA TYR A 354 -2.36 -20.04 -15.96
C TYR A 354 -1.00 -19.79 -16.62
N ALA A 355 -0.46 -20.76 -17.37
CA ALA A 355 0.78 -20.57 -18.11
C ALA A 355 0.67 -19.39 -19.09
N HIS A 356 -0.46 -19.28 -19.79
CA HIS A 356 -0.69 -18.17 -20.72
C HIS A 356 -0.80 -16.81 -20.02
N GLU A 357 -1.34 -16.75 -18.80
CA GLU A 357 -1.39 -15.52 -18.00
C GLU A 357 0.01 -15.01 -17.65
N PHE A 358 0.94 -15.90 -17.28
CA PHE A 358 2.35 -15.53 -17.02
C PHE A 358 3.02 -14.94 -18.25
N ASP A 359 2.87 -15.59 -19.41
CA ASP A 359 3.43 -15.10 -20.66
C ASP A 359 2.89 -13.70 -21.03
N ARG A 360 1.62 -13.43 -20.71
CA ARG A 360 0.98 -12.12 -20.93
C ARG A 360 1.38 -11.07 -19.91
N MET A 361 1.88 -11.43 -18.73
CA MET A 361 2.34 -10.44 -17.73
C MET A 361 3.62 -9.72 -18.16
N ALA A 362 4.41 -10.33 -19.05
CA ALA A 362 5.57 -9.75 -19.71
C ALA A 362 5.12 -8.85 -20.89
N THR A 363 4.59 -7.66 -20.58
CA THR A 363 4.22 -6.64 -21.60
C THR A 363 5.31 -5.57 -21.74
N LEU A 364 5.20 -4.68 -22.74
CA LEU A 364 6.04 -3.48 -22.93
C LEU A 364 6.14 -2.57 -21.67
N ASP A 365 5.26 -2.75 -20.69
CA ASP A 365 5.25 -2.03 -19.41
C ASP A 365 6.19 -2.66 -18.37
N SER A 366 6.93 -3.72 -18.71
CA SER A 366 7.98 -4.35 -17.88
C SER A 366 9.28 -3.53 -17.84
N SER A 367 9.36 -2.41 -18.57
CA SER A 367 10.56 -1.58 -18.56
C SER A 367 10.91 -1.10 -17.15
N ALA A 368 12.21 -1.11 -16.83
CA ALA A 368 12.73 -0.69 -15.53
C ALA A 368 12.26 0.72 -15.14
N LEU A 369 11.98 1.58 -16.12
CA LEU A 369 11.50 2.95 -15.90
C LEU A 369 10.07 3.00 -15.33
N TYR A 370 9.14 2.16 -15.81
CA TYR A 370 7.80 2.07 -15.20
C TYR A 370 7.85 1.61 -13.75
N HIS A 371 8.81 0.74 -13.45
CA HIS A 371 9.04 0.29 -12.08
C HIS A 371 9.57 1.42 -11.20
N VAL A 372 10.56 2.18 -11.68
CA VAL A 372 11.07 3.37 -10.98
C VAL A 372 9.96 4.39 -10.73
N LEU A 373 9.09 4.64 -11.71
CA LEU A 373 7.94 5.54 -11.56
C LEU A 373 6.96 5.07 -10.48
N CYS A 374 6.62 3.77 -10.46
CA CYS A 374 5.79 3.20 -9.42
C CYS A 374 6.45 3.27 -8.04
N LEU A 375 7.78 3.10 -7.95
CA LEU A 375 8.51 3.29 -6.71
C LEU A 375 8.48 4.76 -6.26
N ILE A 376 8.67 5.72 -7.16
CA ILE A 376 8.52 7.15 -6.85
C ILE A 376 7.12 7.40 -6.31
N GLN A 377 6.08 6.88 -6.97
CA GLN A 377 4.70 7.05 -6.52
C GLN A 377 4.45 6.39 -5.15
N LEU A 378 4.97 5.19 -4.91
CA LEU A 378 4.86 4.46 -3.63
C LEU A 378 5.60 5.18 -2.49
N PHE A 379 6.76 5.77 -2.79
CA PHE A 379 7.69 6.30 -1.80
C PHE A 379 7.73 7.82 -1.69
N ALA A 380 7.18 8.60 -2.62
CA ALA A 380 7.38 10.05 -2.68
C ALA A 380 7.10 10.74 -1.34
N VAL A 381 5.95 10.47 -0.72
CA VAL A 381 5.60 11.07 0.57
C VAL A 381 6.23 10.32 1.75
N THR A 382 6.35 8.99 1.66
CA THR A 382 6.77 8.13 2.77
C THR A 382 8.29 8.11 2.96
N ALA A 383 9.08 8.25 1.90
CA ALA A 383 10.54 8.34 1.94
C ALA A 383 11.01 9.56 2.75
N VAL A 384 10.31 10.69 2.63
CA VAL A 384 10.56 11.89 3.45
C VAL A 384 10.43 11.56 4.94
N LEU A 385 9.34 10.88 5.31
CA LEU A 385 9.09 10.49 6.69
C LEU A 385 10.08 9.43 7.18
N MET A 386 10.43 8.46 6.33
CA MET A 386 11.45 7.47 6.62
C MET A 386 12.82 8.11 6.81
N TRP A 387 13.15 9.17 6.08
CA TRP A 387 14.41 9.89 6.26
C TRP A 387 14.44 10.75 7.53
N LEU A 388 13.29 11.29 7.94
CA LEU A 388 13.18 12.06 9.17
C LEU A 388 13.25 11.19 10.43
N ARG A 389 13.07 9.88 10.37
CA ARG A 389 13.08 9.01 11.57
C ARG A 389 14.41 9.07 12.34
N ASP A 390 14.36 8.75 13.63
CA ASP A 390 15.57 8.57 14.44
C ASP A 390 16.27 7.25 14.10
N ARG A 391 17.61 7.22 14.21
CA ARG A 391 18.46 6.24 13.51
C ARG A 391 18.44 4.82 14.09
N GLU A 392 17.89 4.60 15.28
CA GLU A 392 17.81 3.26 15.87
C GLU A 392 16.66 2.47 15.25
N THR A 393 17.00 1.58 14.32
CA THR A 393 16.03 0.70 13.64
C THR A 393 15.92 -0.62 14.40
N SER A 394 14.73 -0.93 14.89
CA SER A 394 14.42 -2.18 15.56
C SER A 394 14.50 -3.38 14.61
N THR A 395 14.69 -4.59 15.15
CA THR A 395 14.66 -5.84 14.35
C THR A 395 13.33 -5.95 13.58
N ARG A 396 12.22 -5.55 14.20
CA ARG A 396 10.89 -5.55 13.60
C ARG A 396 10.81 -4.64 12.37
N GLU A 397 11.41 -3.47 12.42
CA GLU A 397 11.48 -2.57 11.26
C GLU A 397 12.37 -3.12 10.16
N TRP A 398 13.51 -3.73 10.49
CA TRP A 398 14.36 -4.41 9.50
C TRP A 398 13.61 -5.55 8.80
N MET A 399 12.81 -6.30 9.55
CA MET A 399 11.91 -7.30 9.00
C MET A 399 10.94 -6.68 7.98
N LEU A 400 10.27 -5.59 8.34
CA LEU A 400 9.36 -4.89 7.43
C LEU A 400 10.06 -4.32 6.19
N VAL A 401 11.27 -3.75 6.33
CA VAL A 401 12.08 -3.27 5.20
C VAL A 401 12.46 -4.42 4.28
N GLY A 402 12.95 -5.53 4.84
CA GLY A 402 13.30 -6.72 4.08
C GLY A 402 12.10 -7.29 3.33
N TRP A 403 10.90 -7.22 3.92
CA TRP A 403 9.66 -7.63 3.23
C TRP A 403 9.37 -6.75 2.02
N VAL A 404 9.37 -5.42 2.18
CA VAL A 404 9.11 -4.50 1.06
C VAL A 404 10.13 -4.71 -0.06
N ALA A 405 11.41 -4.85 0.29
CA ALA A 405 12.48 -5.12 -0.67
C ALA A 405 12.27 -6.44 -1.42
N LEU A 406 11.96 -7.53 -0.70
CA LEU A 406 11.72 -8.85 -1.29
C LEU A 406 10.51 -8.84 -2.23
N TYR A 407 9.42 -8.21 -1.82
CA TYR A 407 8.21 -8.12 -2.64
C TYR A 407 8.46 -7.33 -3.92
N VAL A 408 9.08 -6.14 -3.82
CA VAL A 408 9.42 -5.31 -4.98
C VAL A 408 10.40 -6.05 -5.91
N ALA A 409 11.44 -6.67 -5.37
CA ALA A 409 12.41 -7.43 -6.16
C ALA A 409 11.75 -8.60 -6.88
N SER A 410 10.76 -9.25 -6.27
CA SER A 410 10.01 -10.34 -6.90
C SER A 410 9.17 -9.85 -8.08
N LEU A 411 8.53 -8.68 -7.97
CA LEU A 411 7.80 -8.07 -9.08
C LEU A 411 8.72 -7.72 -10.25
N TRP A 412 9.92 -7.21 -9.94
CA TRP A 412 10.93 -6.84 -10.93
C TRP A 412 11.49 -8.08 -11.65
N TYR A 413 11.85 -9.12 -10.88
CA TYR A 413 12.39 -10.37 -11.41
C TYR A 413 11.36 -11.10 -12.29
N ALA A 414 10.08 -11.04 -11.94
CA ALA A 414 9.01 -11.64 -12.72
C ALA A 414 8.57 -10.79 -13.93
N GLU A 415 9.28 -9.69 -14.23
CA GLU A 415 8.98 -8.76 -15.33
C GLU A 415 7.50 -8.32 -15.36
N THR A 416 6.87 -8.24 -14.19
CA THR A 416 5.46 -7.88 -14.10
C THR A 416 5.25 -6.49 -14.67
N SER A 417 4.20 -6.29 -15.47
CA SER A 417 3.84 -4.95 -15.94
C SER A 417 3.90 -3.93 -14.78
N GLY A 418 4.65 -2.85 -14.95
CA GLY A 418 4.98 -1.85 -13.92
C GLY A 418 3.80 -0.96 -13.53
N TRP A 419 2.65 -1.56 -13.23
CA TRP A 419 1.42 -0.88 -12.85
C TRP A 419 1.37 -0.76 -11.33
N GLY A 420 1.03 0.43 -10.82
CA GLY A 420 1.03 0.67 -9.37
C GLY A 420 0.08 -0.23 -8.55
N ARG A 421 -0.87 -0.92 -9.20
CA ARG A 421 -1.72 -1.94 -8.56
C ARG A 421 -0.91 -3.09 -7.95
N PHE A 422 0.21 -3.46 -8.55
CA PHE A 422 1.05 -4.54 -8.03
C PHE A 422 1.82 -4.13 -6.77
N TYR A 423 2.05 -2.82 -6.59
CA TYR A 423 2.75 -2.24 -5.45
C TYR A 423 1.80 -1.92 -4.27
N LEU A 424 0.48 -1.92 -4.49
CA LEU A 424 -0.51 -1.71 -3.45
C LEU A 424 -0.31 -2.62 -2.22
N PRO A 425 0.01 -3.92 -2.35
CA PRO A 425 0.05 -4.80 -1.17
C PRO A 425 1.15 -4.48 -0.17
N VAL A 426 2.22 -3.79 -0.58
CA VAL A 426 3.29 -3.35 0.34
C VAL A 426 3.05 -1.97 0.95
N LEU A 427 2.12 -1.18 0.40
CA LEU A 427 1.84 0.18 0.85
C LEU A 427 1.54 0.28 2.36
N PRO A 428 0.73 -0.62 2.98
CA PRO A 428 0.49 -0.57 4.42
C PRO A 428 1.78 -0.65 5.25
N VAL A 429 2.73 -1.49 4.83
CA VAL A 429 4.02 -1.65 5.50
C VAL A 429 4.91 -0.41 5.29
N VAL A 430 4.91 0.15 4.08
CA VAL A 430 5.61 1.40 3.77
C VAL A 430 5.12 2.53 4.69
N VAL A 431 3.82 2.67 4.92
CA VAL A 431 3.27 3.68 5.83
C VAL A 431 3.66 3.41 7.29
N VAL A 432 3.66 2.14 7.72
CA VAL A 432 4.11 1.76 9.07
C VAL A 432 5.58 2.15 9.30
N LEU A 433 6.43 1.92 8.31
CA LEU A 433 7.85 2.31 8.34
C LEU A 433 8.07 3.84 8.30
N ALA A 434 7.14 4.59 7.73
CA ALA A 434 7.16 6.06 7.70
C ALA A 434 6.59 6.70 8.99
N ALA A 435 5.72 6.01 9.73
CA ALA A 435 5.04 6.57 10.90
C ALA A 435 5.97 7.12 12.02
N PRO A 436 7.17 6.57 12.27
CA PRO A 436 8.14 7.19 13.20
C PRO A 436 8.52 8.63 12.80
N GLY A 437 8.61 8.94 11.50
CA GLY A 437 8.85 10.30 11.01
C GLY A 437 7.76 11.29 11.42
N LEU A 438 6.49 10.85 11.44
CA LEU A 438 5.39 11.67 11.95
C LEU A 438 5.49 11.89 13.46
N SER A 439 5.97 10.90 14.21
CA SER A 439 6.23 11.04 15.65
C SER A 439 7.28 12.12 15.89
N ARG A 440 8.35 12.17 15.09
CA ARG A 440 9.37 13.21 15.17
C ARG A 440 8.85 14.59 14.80
N ILE A 441 8.09 14.72 13.71
CA ILE A 441 7.44 15.99 13.34
C ILE A 441 6.58 16.48 14.50
N ARG A 442 5.85 15.58 15.15
CA ARG A 442 5.04 15.92 16.31
C ARG A 442 5.86 16.31 17.54
N ALA A 443 6.98 15.66 17.79
CA ALA A 443 7.83 16.00 18.93
C ALA A 443 8.48 17.39 18.74
N VAL A 444 9.01 17.67 17.55
CA VAL A 444 9.78 18.89 17.25
C VAL A 444 8.87 20.07 16.91
N SER A 445 7.75 19.81 16.23
CA SER A 445 6.84 20.84 15.75
C SER A 445 5.44 20.71 16.33
N GLY A 446 5.09 19.73 17.15
CA GLY A 446 3.73 19.63 17.70
C GLY A 446 2.65 19.19 16.68
N PRO A 447 1.41 19.02 17.14
CA PRO A 447 0.36 18.29 16.43
C PRO A 447 -0.20 19.00 15.18
N ALA A 448 -0.23 20.33 15.16
CA ALA A 448 -0.75 21.09 14.01
C ALA A 448 0.02 20.78 12.73
N MET A 449 1.35 20.67 12.81
CA MET A 449 2.17 20.39 11.62
C MET A 449 2.03 18.96 11.12
N VAL A 450 1.78 17.99 12.00
CA VAL A 450 1.46 16.62 11.55
C VAL A 450 0.23 16.65 10.63
N TRP A 451 -0.82 17.36 11.04
CA TRP A 451 -2.05 17.44 10.25
C TRP A 451 -1.88 18.27 8.98
N SER A 452 -1.11 19.35 9.01
CA SER A 452 -0.79 20.09 7.79
C SER A 452 0.00 19.24 6.79
N PHE A 453 0.94 18.42 7.26
CA PHE A 453 1.66 17.47 6.41
C PHE A 453 0.70 16.48 5.76
N VAL A 454 -0.15 15.84 6.57
CA VAL A 454 -1.12 14.85 6.10
C VAL A 454 -2.10 15.47 5.10
N ALA A 455 -2.58 16.69 5.34
CA ALA A 455 -3.46 17.40 4.42
C ALA A 455 -2.78 17.68 3.07
N ILE A 456 -1.51 18.11 3.08
CA ILE A 456 -0.75 18.33 1.85
C ILE A 456 -0.48 17.03 1.12
N ALA A 457 -0.04 15.99 1.84
CA ALA A 457 0.18 14.67 1.27
C ALA A 457 -1.11 14.13 0.61
N ALA A 458 -2.24 14.25 1.28
CA ALA A 458 -3.54 13.88 0.73
C ALA A 458 -3.86 14.70 -0.53
N PHE A 459 -3.72 16.02 -0.47
CA PHE A 459 -3.93 16.89 -1.63
C PHE A 459 -3.06 16.49 -2.82
N LEU A 460 -1.78 16.21 -2.61
CA LEU A 460 -0.87 15.77 -3.67
C LEU A 460 -1.28 14.41 -4.24
N ASN A 461 -1.65 13.43 -3.41
CA ASN A 461 -2.14 12.15 -3.90
C ASN A 461 -3.44 12.29 -4.72
N TYR A 462 -4.36 13.16 -4.28
CA TYR A 462 -5.60 13.43 -5.01
C TYR A 462 -5.36 14.19 -6.31
N ALA A 463 -4.48 15.19 -6.32
CA ALA A 463 -4.09 15.91 -7.52
C ALA A 463 -3.44 14.96 -8.55
N ALA A 464 -2.55 14.06 -8.11
CA ALA A 464 -1.97 13.03 -8.97
C ALA A 464 -3.04 12.14 -9.63
N MET A 465 -4.08 11.77 -8.87
CA MET A 465 -5.20 10.99 -9.38
C MET A 465 -6.06 11.77 -10.40
N GLN A 466 -6.44 13.02 -10.09
CA GLN A 466 -7.23 13.86 -10.99
C GLN A 466 -6.52 14.16 -12.30
N LEU A 467 -5.20 14.32 -12.21
CA LEU A 467 -4.33 14.55 -13.36
C LEU A 467 -4.02 13.25 -14.12
N ARG A 468 -4.69 12.14 -13.79
CA ARG A 468 -4.58 10.88 -14.54
C ARG A 468 -3.15 10.35 -14.65
N LEU A 469 -2.25 10.65 -13.70
CA LEU A 469 -0.84 10.18 -13.68
C LEU A 469 -0.66 8.66 -13.62
N TYR A 470 -1.77 7.93 -13.60
CA TYR A 470 -1.90 6.57 -13.16
C TYR A 470 -2.71 5.70 -14.13
N TYR A 471 -3.36 6.31 -15.13
CA TYR A 471 -4.16 5.61 -16.14
C TYR A 471 -3.32 5.25 -17.34
#